data_AF-A0A820M7M8-F1
#
_entry.id   AF-A0A820M7M8-F1
#
_cell.length_a   1.000
_cell.length_b   1.000
_cell.length_c   1.000
_cell.angle_alpha   90.00
_cell.angle_beta   90.00
_cell.angle_gamma   90.00
#
_symmetry.space_group_name_H-M   'P 1'
#
loop_
_entity.id
_entity.type
_entity.pdbx_description
1 polymer ?
#
loop_
_entity_poly.entity_id
_entity_poly.type
_entity_poly.pdbx_seq_one_letter_code
_entity_poly.pdbx_strand_id
1 'polypeptide(L)'
;IRELNSTEMNNYCLNNSSINTSLPITDEPFSFTSNYELRIYTSGCYYLDDNNNWKSDGLIVGSLTNLYGTECLSTHLTTFAGGFIVLPAPINWSYVFANADFMKNKTVYLTMIFTSITYIVLLIYARFKDKKDFEKVN
;
A
#
# COMPACT_ATOMS: atom_id res chain seq x y z
N ILE A 1 -1.88 -14.15 27.41
CA ILE A 1 -0.82 -14.40 28.42
C ILE A 1 -0.92 -13.25 29.40
N ARG A 2 -1.22 -13.53 30.69
CA ARG A 2 -1.33 -12.48 31.72
C ARG A 2 0.07 -12.09 32.17
N GLU A 3 0.39 -10.81 32.14
CA GLU A 3 1.62 -10.32 32.77
C GLU A 3 1.50 -10.42 34.29
N LEU A 4 2.61 -10.77 34.95
CA LEU A 4 2.68 -10.82 36.41
C LEU A 4 2.56 -9.40 36.96
N ASN A 5 1.75 -9.22 38.02
CA ASN A 5 1.75 -7.96 38.75
C ASN A 5 3.11 -7.77 39.45
N SER A 6 3.53 -6.53 39.68
CA SER A 6 4.74 -6.15 40.44
C SER A 6 4.96 -6.97 41.73
N THR A 7 3.91 -7.19 42.53
CA THR A 7 3.97 -8.00 43.76
C THR A 7 4.18 -9.49 43.47
N GLU A 8 3.50 -10.02 42.45
CA GLU A 8 3.63 -11.43 42.03
C GLU A 8 5.01 -11.70 41.44
N MET A 9 5.54 -10.75 40.66
CA MET A 9 6.88 -10.83 40.09
C MET A 9 7.95 -10.86 41.18
N ASN A 10 7.82 -10.05 42.23
CA ASN A 10 8.74 -10.15 43.37
C ASN A 10 8.60 -11.50 44.10
N ASN A 11 7.39 -12.01 44.31
CA ASN A 11 7.19 -13.25 45.06
C ASN A 11 7.66 -14.52 44.31
N TYR A 12 7.52 -14.56 42.98
CA TYR A 12 7.92 -15.73 42.18
C TYR A 12 9.36 -15.64 41.63
N CYS A 13 9.90 -14.43 41.44
CA CYS A 13 11.24 -14.25 40.86
C CYS A 13 12.33 -13.93 41.89
N LEU A 14 11.99 -13.80 43.19
CA LEU A 14 13.00 -13.66 44.25
C LEU A 14 13.67 -15.00 44.54
N ASN A 15 15.00 -14.97 44.51
CA ASN A 15 15.92 -16.10 44.58
C ASN A 15 16.11 -16.63 46.02
N ASN A 16 15.01 -16.90 46.74
CA ASN A 16 15.09 -17.64 48.01
C ASN A 16 14.79 -19.12 47.72
N SER A 17 15.81 -19.94 47.93
CA SER A 17 15.95 -21.36 47.58
C SER A 17 15.03 -22.33 48.37
N SER A 18 13.80 -21.92 48.69
CA SER A 18 12.82 -22.77 49.36
C SER A 18 11.37 -22.39 49.05
N ILE A 19 10.99 -22.38 47.78
CA ILE A 19 9.59 -22.19 47.38
C ILE A 19 9.15 -23.38 46.53
N ASN A 20 8.69 -24.44 47.21
CA ASN A 20 7.85 -25.49 46.60
C ASN A 20 6.44 -24.92 46.40
N THR A 21 6.29 -23.92 45.54
CA THR A 21 4.97 -23.36 45.22
C THR A 21 4.83 -23.44 43.72
N SER A 22 4.14 -24.49 43.26
CA SER A 22 3.63 -24.54 41.90
C SER A 22 2.85 -23.25 41.65
N LEU A 23 3.16 -22.55 40.56
CA LEU A 23 2.36 -21.41 40.12
C LEU A 23 0.89 -21.82 40.14
N PRO A 24 0.00 -21.05 40.81
CA PRO A 24 -1.42 -21.37 40.79
C PRO A 24 -1.90 -21.30 39.34
N ILE A 25 -2.28 -22.45 38.80
CA ILE A 25 -2.94 -22.54 37.49
C ILE A 25 -4.35 -22.00 37.71
N THR A 26 -4.58 -20.77 37.29
CA THR A 26 -5.91 -20.16 37.29
C THR A 26 -6.53 -20.42 35.93
N ASP A 27 -7.45 -21.38 35.84
CA ASP A 27 -8.21 -21.70 34.62
C ASP A 27 -9.39 -20.74 34.37
N GLU A 28 -9.39 -19.58 35.05
CA GLU A 28 -10.47 -18.62 34.93
C GLU A 28 -10.35 -17.81 33.63
N PRO A 29 -11.46 -17.63 32.89
CA PRO A 29 -11.46 -16.85 31.67
C PRO A 29 -11.15 -15.39 31.97
N PHE A 30 -9.95 -14.94 31.61
CA PHE A 30 -9.53 -13.55 31.77
C PHE A 30 -9.81 -12.76 30.48
N SER A 31 -10.53 -11.65 30.59
CA SER A 31 -10.75 -10.72 29.49
C SER A 31 -9.62 -9.67 29.41
N PHE A 32 -8.78 -9.79 28.39
CA PHE A 32 -7.79 -8.76 28.07
C PHE A 32 -8.38 -7.78 27.06
N THR A 33 -8.58 -6.54 27.47
CA THR A 33 -8.92 -5.43 26.56
C THR A 33 -7.78 -4.43 26.58
N SER A 34 -7.13 -4.24 25.43
CA SER A 34 -6.14 -3.18 25.25
C SER A 34 -6.47 -2.42 23.98
N ASN A 35 -6.31 -1.10 24.03
CA ASN A 35 -6.32 -0.29 22.82
C ASN A 35 -5.04 -0.57 22.04
N TYR A 36 -5.17 -0.88 20.76
CA TYR A 36 -4.04 -1.07 19.86
C TYR A 36 -4.34 -0.40 18.52
N GLU A 37 -3.31 0.12 17.88
CA GLU A 37 -3.38 0.57 16.49
C GLU A 37 -2.44 -0.30 15.66
N LEU A 38 -2.99 -0.97 14.65
CA LEU A 38 -2.22 -1.74 13.68
C LEU A 38 -2.21 -0.99 12.35
N ARG A 39 -1.04 -0.88 11.73
CA ARG A 39 -0.91 -0.38 10.36
C ARG A 39 0.05 -1.26 9.58
N ILE A 40 -0.44 -1.81 8.48
CA ILE A 40 0.28 -2.73 7.60
C ILE A 40 0.51 -1.99 6.28
N TYR A 41 1.75 -1.98 5.80
CA TYR A 41 2.09 -1.55 4.44
C TYR A 41 2.97 -2.60 3.79
N THR A 42 2.83 -2.74 2.48
CA THR A 42 3.62 -3.67 1.66
C THR A 42 4.25 -2.90 0.53
N SER A 43 5.47 -3.28 0.17
CA SER A 43 6.25 -2.64 -0.88
C SER A 43 6.98 -3.71 -1.68
N GLY A 44 7.19 -3.41 -2.96
CA GLY A 44 7.93 -4.25 -3.89
C GLY A 44 8.72 -3.37 -4.85
N CYS A 45 9.83 -3.93 -5.34
CA CYS A 45 10.72 -3.29 -6.30
C CYS A 45 10.77 -4.15 -7.57
N TYR A 46 10.64 -3.51 -8.71
CA TYR A 46 10.60 -4.17 -10.02
C TYR A 46 11.50 -3.45 -11.01
N TYR A 47 12.06 -4.21 -11.94
CA TYR A 47 12.71 -3.70 -13.13
C TYR A 47 11.98 -4.18 -14.38
N LEU A 48 12.12 -3.43 -15.46
CA LEU A 48 11.63 -3.80 -16.77
C LEU A 48 12.73 -4.58 -17.50
N ASP A 49 12.43 -5.83 -17.84
CA ASP A 49 13.29 -6.69 -18.66
C ASP A 49 13.21 -6.31 -20.15
N ASP A 50 14.14 -6.80 -20.97
CA ASP A 50 14.21 -6.56 -22.42
C ASP A 50 12.95 -7.04 -23.15
N ASN A 51 12.28 -8.06 -22.59
CA ASN A 51 10.99 -8.57 -23.08
C ASN A 51 9.79 -7.71 -22.66
N ASN A 52 10.02 -6.50 -22.13
CA ASN A 52 9.01 -5.57 -21.63
C ASN A 52 8.14 -6.16 -20.52
N ASN A 53 8.74 -7.02 -19.69
CA ASN A 53 8.08 -7.69 -18.56
C ASN A 53 8.63 -7.15 -17.24
N TRP A 54 7.76 -6.88 -16.28
CA TRP A 54 8.16 -6.50 -14.93
C TRP A 54 8.66 -7.72 -14.15
N LYS A 55 9.85 -7.59 -13.58
CA LYS A 55 10.57 -8.64 -12.85
C LYS A 55 11.12 -8.07 -11.54
N SER A 56 11.35 -8.92 -10.55
CA SER A 56 11.81 -8.49 -9.21
C SER A 56 13.14 -9.13 -8.80
N ASP A 57 13.73 -9.98 -9.64
CA ASP A 57 15.00 -10.63 -9.35
C ASP A 57 16.15 -9.62 -9.37
N GLY A 58 17.07 -9.75 -8.41
CA GLY A 58 18.18 -8.80 -8.25
C GLY A 58 17.78 -7.44 -7.67
N LEU A 59 16.52 -7.26 -7.22
CA LEU A 59 16.10 -6.10 -6.45
C LEU A 59 15.83 -6.45 -4.99
N ILE A 60 16.19 -5.52 -4.11
CA ILE A 60 15.98 -5.63 -2.66
C ILE A 60 15.28 -4.35 -2.18
N VAL A 61 14.23 -4.51 -1.38
CA VAL A 61 13.58 -3.41 -0.68
C VAL A 61 14.48 -2.97 0.48
N GLY A 62 14.92 -1.71 0.46
CA GLY A 62 15.81 -1.13 1.46
C GLY A 62 15.10 -0.83 2.78
N SER A 63 15.89 -0.69 3.84
CA SER A 63 15.40 -0.45 5.21
C SER A 63 14.81 0.95 5.42
N LEU A 64 15.07 1.91 4.52
CA LEU A 64 14.49 3.26 4.61
C LEU A 64 13.06 3.33 4.05
N THR A 65 12.54 2.21 3.56
CA THR A 65 11.16 2.08 3.09
C THR A 65 10.17 2.40 4.21
N ASN A 66 9.26 3.32 3.92
CA ASN A 66 8.23 3.78 4.83
C ASN A 66 6.91 4.00 4.08
N LEU A 67 5.92 4.58 4.76
CA LEU A 67 4.59 4.79 4.20
C LEU A 67 4.53 5.77 3.02
N TYR A 68 5.51 6.67 2.92
CA TYR A 68 5.58 7.72 1.91
C TYR A 68 6.50 7.36 0.75
N GLY A 69 7.35 6.34 0.90
CA GLY A 69 8.34 6.00 -0.11
C GLY A 69 8.93 4.62 0.08
N THR A 70 9.24 3.96 -1.03
CA THR A 70 9.94 2.67 -1.07
C THR A 70 11.37 2.90 -1.55
N GLU A 71 12.34 2.39 -0.79
CA GLU A 71 13.74 2.36 -1.19
C GLU A 71 14.00 1.06 -1.97
N CYS A 72 14.49 1.17 -3.20
CA CYS A 72 14.80 0.02 -4.04
C CYS A 72 16.29 -0.02 -4.36
N LEU A 73 16.96 -1.08 -3.90
CA LEU A 73 18.33 -1.39 -4.24
C LEU A 73 18.32 -2.34 -5.44
N SER A 74 18.94 -1.92 -6.55
CA SER A 74 18.94 -2.65 -7.82
C SER A 74 20.36 -2.84 -8.33
N THR A 75 20.65 -4.01 -8.89
CA THR A 75 21.87 -4.27 -9.67
C THR A 75 21.65 -4.07 -11.18
N HIS A 76 20.42 -3.80 -11.62
CA HIS A 76 20.04 -3.65 -13.03
C HIS A 76 20.07 -2.19 -13.46
N LEU A 77 20.63 -1.91 -14.64
CA LEU A 77 20.64 -0.59 -15.28
C LEU A 77 19.47 -0.45 -16.29
N THR A 78 18.26 -0.75 -15.85
CA THR A 78 17.05 -0.60 -16.67
C THR A 78 16.01 0.26 -15.96
N THR A 79 14.88 0.50 -16.62
CA THR A 79 13.74 1.18 -16.01
C THR A 79 13.29 0.43 -14.76
N PHE A 80 13.23 1.13 -13.63
CA PHE A 80 12.82 0.58 -12.35
C PHE A 80 11.50 1.19 -11.89
N ALA A 81 10.75 0.44 -11.09
CA ALA A 81 9.51 0.90 -10.47
C ALA A 81 9.38 0.32 -9.06
N GLY A 82 8.93 1.16 -8.12
CA GLY A 82 8.43 0.72 -6.81
C GLY A 82 6.91 0.59 -6.83
N GLY A 83 6.34 -0.34 -6.07
CA GLY A 83 4.89 -0.53 -6.02
C GLY A 83 4.42 -1.59 -5.04
N PHE A 84 3.22 -2.10 -5.28
CA PHE A 84 2.63 -3.19 -4.51
C PHE A 84 3.27 -4.55 -4.87
N ILE A 85 3.33 -5.48 -3.90
CA ILE A 85 3.92 -6.82 -4.07
C ILE A 85 3.26 -7.64 -5.18
N VAL A 86 1.97 -7.40 -5.43
CA VAL A 86 1.23 -7.99 -6.54
C VAL A 86 0.90 -6.89 -7.54
N LEU A 87 1.62 -6.90 -8.66
CA LEU A 87 1.25 -6.09 -9.80
C LEU A 87 -0.12 -6.58 -10.32
N PRO A 88 -1.07 -5.67 -10.61
CA PRO A 88 -2.32 -6.06 -11.24
C PRO A 88 -2.03 -6.74 -12.58
N ALA A 89 -2.84 -7.73 -12.94
CA ALA A 89 -2.70 -8.40 -14.23
C ALA A 89 -2.77 -7.38 -15.37
N PRO A 90 -1.96 -7.54 -16.43
CA PRO A 90 -2.00 -6.64 -17.57
C PRO A 90 -3.41 -6.61 -18.16
N ILE A 91 -3.85 -5.41 -18.55
CA ILE A 91 -5.18 -5.20 -19.13
C ILE A 91 -5.28 -5.97 -20.45
N ASN A 92 -6.21 -6.92 -20.53
CA ASN A 92 -6.50 -7.62 -21.76
C ASN A 92 -7.41 -6.76 -22.65
N TRP A 93 -6.79 -5.94 -23.50
CA TRP A 93 -7.49 -5.04 -24.41
C TRP A 93 -8.42 -5.76 -25.39
N SER A 94 -8.07 -6.97 -25.86
CA SER A 94 -8.95 -7.70 -26.78
C SER A 94 -10.25 -8.12 -26.11
N TYR A 95 -10.19 -8.55 -24.85
CA TYR A 95 -11.38 -8.84 -24.06
C TYR A 95 -12.21 -7.57 -23.77
N VAL A 96 -11.54 -6.48 -23.40
CA VAL A 96 -12.21 -5.18 -23.12
C VAL A 96 -12.97 -4.71 -24.35
N PHE A 97 -12.34 -4.71 -25.52
CA PHE A 97 -12.97 -4.26 -26.77
C PHE A 97 -14.03 -5.25 -27.29
N ALA A 98 -13.85 -6.55 -27.08
CA ALA A 98 -14.87 -7.56 -27.42
C ALA A 98 -16.16 -7.40 -26.58
N ASN A 99 -16.05 -6.85 -25.38
CA ASN A 99 -17.17 -6.62 -24.47
C ASN A 99 -17.55 -5.12 -24.37
N ALA A 100 -17.04 -4.27 -25.26
CA ALA A 100 -17.31 -2.84 -25.29
C ALA A 100 -18.67 -2.49 -25.91
N ASP A 101 -19.73 -3.20 -25.50
CA ASP A 101 -21.09 -2.96 -25.97
C ASP A 101 -21.73 -1.79 -25.19
N PHE A 102 -21.95 -0.68 -25.91
CA PHE A 102 -22.53 0.55 -25.38
C PHE A 102 -23.90 0.35 -24.73
N MET A 103 -24.67 -0.64 -25.20
CA MET A 103 -26.01 -0.90 -24.69
C MET A 103 -26.02 -1.67 -23.37
N LYS A 104 -24.99 -2.47 -23.10
CA LYS A 104 -24.90 -3.27 -21.87
C LYS A 104 -24.51 -2.41 -20.66
N ASN A 105 -23.66 -1.41 -20.85
CA ASN A 105 -23.08 -0.61 -19.76
C ASN A 105 -23.30 0.90 -19.95
N LYS A 106 -24.53 1.31 -20.30
CA LYS A 106 -24.87 2.70 -20.65
C LYS A 106 -24.36 3.75 -19.66
N THR A 107 -24.48 3.49 -18.35
CA THR A 107 -24.04 4.41 -17.30
C THR A 107 -22.54 4.70 -17.35
N VAL A 108 -21.72 3.67 -17.60
CA VAL A 108 -20.26 3.82 -17.70
C VAL A 108 -19.90 4.72 -18.88
N TYR A 109 -20.50 4.48 -20.04
CA TYR A 109 -20.25 5.30 -21.22
C TYR A 109 -20.74 6.74 -21.06
N LEU A 110 -21.91 6.94 -20.43
CA LEU A 110 -22.43 8.29 -20.19
C LEU A 110 -21.49 9.10 -19.28
N THR A 111 -21.01 8.49 -18.20
CA THR A 111 -20.06 9.14 -17.28
C THR A 111 -18.70 9.41 -17.93
N MET A 112 -18.19 8.48 -18.75
CA MET A 112 -16.95 8.66 -19.50
C MET A 112 -17.04 9.81 -20.52
N ILE A 113 -18.13 9.88 -21.28
CA ILE A 113 -18.36 10.95 -22.25
C ILE A 113 -18.47 12.30 -21.54
N PHE A 114 -19.28 12.37 -20.48
CA PHE A 114 -19.46 13.61 -19.72
C PHE A 114 -18.13 14.11 -19.12
N THR A 115 -17.38 13.22 -18.48
CA THR A 115 -16.06 13.53 -17.92
C THR A 115 -15.09 14.01 -19.00
N SER A 116 -15.09 13.37 -20.17
CA SER A 116 -14.23 13.75 -21.30
C SER A 116 -14.58 15.16 -21.82
N ILE A 117 -15.87 15.47 -21.95
CA ILE A 117 -16.33 16.81 -22.37
C ILE A 117 -15.92 17.87 -21.34
N THR A 118 -16.19 17.63 -20.05
CA THR A 118 -15.80 18.55 -18.97
C THR A 118 -14.28 18.79 -18.96
N TYR A 119 -13.48 17.74 -19.14
CA TYR A 119 -12.03 17.85 -19.22
C TYR A 119 -11.58 18.73 -20.39
N ILE A 120 -12.12 18.52 -21.59
CA ILE A 120 -11.77 19.31 -22.79
C ILE A 120 -12.13 20.78 -22.59
N VAL A 121 -13.31 21.08 -22.02
CA VAL A 121 -13.72 22.46 -21.73
C VAL A 121 -12.77 23.13 -20.73
N LEU A 122 -12.41 22.44 -19.65
CA LEU A 122 -11.43 22.95 -18.67
C LEU A 122 -10.05 23.16 -19.28
N LEU A 123 -9.61 22.26 -20.17
CA LEU A 123 -8.33 22.38 -20.86
C LEU A 123 -8.32 23.62 -21.78
N ILE A 124 -9.38 23.84 -22.56
CA ILE A 124 -9.52 25.04 -23.40
C ILE A 124 -9.51 26.31 -22.54
N TYR A 125 -10.25 26.31 -21.43
CA TYR A 125 -10.28 27.43 -20.49
C TYR A 125 -8.90 27.72 -19.88
N ALA A 126 -8.19 26.68 -19.41
CA ALA A 126 -6.84 26.81 -18.86
C ALA A 126 -5.88 27.37 -19.89
N ARG A 127 -5.89 26.86 -21.14
CA ARG A 127 -5.06 27.37 -22.23
C ARG A 127 -5.35 28.84 -22.56
N PHE A 128 -6.61 29.26 -22.51
CA PHE A 128 -6.99 30.65 -22.71
C PHE A 128 -6.45 31.54 -21.57
N LYS A 129 -6.53 31.08 -20.32
CA LYS A 129 -6.01 31.80 -19.15
C LYS A 129 -4.49 31.90 -19.17
N ASP A 130 -3.79 30.80 -19.47
CA ASP A 130 -2.33 30.78 -19.61
C ASP A 130 -1.87 31.85 -20.61
N LYS A 131 -2.50 31.93 -21.79
CA LYS A 131 -2.19 32.96 -22.79
C LYS A 131 -2.39 34.38 -22.25
N LYS A 132 -3.49 34.63 -21.55
CA LYS A 132 -3.79 35.95 -20.96
C LYS A 132 -2.80 36.33 -19.85
N ASP A 133 -2.25 35.36 -19.13
CA ASP A 133 -1.26 35.62 -18.09
C ASP A 133 0.12 35.92 -18.68
N PHE A 134 0.52 35.30 -19.81
CA PHE A 134 1.72 35.70 -20.56
C PHE A 134 1.66 37.16 -21.05
N GLU A 135 0.49 37.65 -21.45
CA GLU A 135 0.30 39.04 -21.89
C GLU A 135 0.46 40.09 -20.77
N LYS A 136 0.36 39.71 -19.49
CA LYS A 136 0.52 40.65 -18.36
C LYS A 136 1.97 40.82 -17.91
N VAL A 137 2.84 39.89 -18.26
CA VAL A 137 4.24 39.84 -17.80
C VAL A 137 5.18 40.48 -18.83
N ASN A 138 4.69 40.78 -20.03
CA ASN A 138 5.41 41.45 -21.12
C ASN A 138 4.94 42.90 -21.26
#